data_AF-A0A7R7VTK7-F1
#
_entry.id   AF-A0A7R7VTK7-F1
#
_cell.length_a   1.000
_cell.length_b   1.000
_cell.length_c   1.000
_cell.angle_alpha   90.00
_cell.angle_beta   90.00
_cell.angle_gamma   90.00
#
_symmetry.space_group_name_H-M   'P 1'
#
loop_
_entity.id
_entity.type
_entity.pdbx_description
1 polymer ?
#
loop_
_entity_poly.entity_id
_entity_poly.type
_entity_poly.pdbx_seq_one_letter_code
_entity_poly.pdbx_strand_id
1 'polypeptide(L)'
;MADSPVGDEPKKSDLRWSGRQSTPWVRIRGIFASFSSRAKRPRSDTDDALPLLSSSESSEQFIERPRRRVGKSRILRCLLYLLVGIFVMLGIIQFVSILFGLSYSFFPDEFDRGATNWLNPDHNPNTDAPGSHYPTDISRDIIPVGCHSHNDYWRRVPLFSALQAGCIGVEADVWFIDQNDHQDLYVGHTTSSLTPERTLRSMYVDPLVKILDRQNPITGFHESVDQPRNGVFDTDPGQTLILLVDFKTDGVLTWPSVVDGLEPLRERGYLTYFNGEEVVNGPVTVVGTGNAPFDLVTANSTYRDIFFDAPLDFLTEGSPHKDRKAKRQAVQDGSNLGQGLSGMPADITPDVFNYTNSFYASTSFKDTIGFPRPFHLTAQQMDSIRAQIQGAHRHGVRVRYWGLPSWPRELRNHIWRVLVHEGVDILNVDDLQGATKKEWTPNVGDWW
;
A
#
# COMPACT_ATOMS: atom_id res chain seq x y z
N MET A 1 53.72 -1.11 -56.26
CA MET A 1 53.87 -2.39 -55.54
C MET A 1 52.81 -2.33 -54.44
N ALA A 2 51.61 -2.91 -54.61
CA ALA A 2 51.28 -4.31 -54.95
C ALA A 2 51.52 -5.23 -53.74
N ASP A 3 50.56 -6.01 -53.22
CA ASP A 3 49.16 -6.25 -53.66
C ASP A 3 48.20 -6.50 -52.48
N SER A 4 46.88 -6.54 -52.78
CA SER A 4 45.81 -7.04 -51.89
C SER A 4 45.55 -8.55 -52.12
N PRO A 5 44.78 -9.24 -51.25
CA PRO A 5 43.38 -9.45 -51.64
C PRO A 5 42.31 -9.49 -50.51
N VAL A 6 41.16 -8.90 -50.86
CA VAL A 6 39.74 -9.17 -50.52
C VAL A 6 39.37 -10.36 -49.62
N GLY A 7 38.43 -10.10 -48.69
CA GLY A 7 37.50 -11.08 -48.08
C GLY A 7 37.19 -10.77 -46.60
N ASP A 8 35.95 -10.84 -46.08
CA ASP A 8 34.64 -11.02 -46.72
C ASP A 8 33.53 -10.47 -45.78
N GLU A 9 32.34 -10.09 -46.27
CA GLU A 9 31.27 -9.47 -45.45
C GLU A 9 30.37 -10.49 -44.70
N PRO A 10 30.04 -10.27 -43.41
CA PRO A 10 28.98 -11.02 -42.72
C PRO A 10 27.58 -10.54 -43.20
N LYS A 11 26.95 -11.38 -44.03
CA LYS A 11 25.66 -11.09 -44.69
C LYS A 11 24.50 -10.90 -43.71
N LYS A 12 23.59 -9.96 -44.03
CA LYS A 12 22.23 -9.92 -43.48
C LYS A 12 21.49 -11.22 -43.79
N SER A 13 20.83 -11.80 -42.78
CA SER A 13 20.01 -13.00 -42.90
C SER A 13 18.51 -12.67 -42.75
N ASP A 14 17.84 -12.45 -43.88
CA ASP A 14 16.37 -12.34 -43.93
C ASP A 14 15.71 -13.69 -43.61
N LEU A 15 15.37 -13.91 -42.33
CA LEU A 15 14.61 -15.08 -41.89
C LEU A 15 13.12 -14.74 -41.73
N ARG A 16 12.41 -14.72 -42.85
CA ARG A 16 10.93 -14.82 -42.88
C ARG A 16 10.48 -16.10 -42.19
N TRP A 17 9.96 -16.00 -40.97
CA TRP A 17 9.12 -17.05 -40.40
C TRP A 17 7.66 -16.87 -40.82
N SER A 18 7.07 -17.94 -41.35
CA SER A 18 5.68 -17.95 -41.79
C SER A 18 4.73 -18.02 -40.60
N GLY A 19 3.60 -17.29 -40.71
CA GLY A 19 2.71 -17.09 -39.58
C GLY A 19 1.94 -18.36 -39.18
N ARG A 20 1.86 -18.61 -37.87
CA ARG A 20 0.82 -19.45 -37.28
C ARG A 20 0.35 -18.86 -35.95
N GLN A 21 -0.74 -18.10 -35.99
CA GLN A 21 -1.45 -17.70 -34.77
C GLN A 21 -2.07 -18.95 -34.11
N SER A 22 -1.86 -19.14 -32.82
CA SER A 22 -2.55 -20.17 -32.03
C SER A 22 -2.97 -19.61 -30.68
N THR A 23 -4.21 -19.10 -30.62
CA THR A 23 -4.81 -18.57 -29.39
C THR A 23 -5.30 -19.71 -28.48
N PRO A 24 -5.08 -19.65 -27.16
CA PRO A 24 -5.51 -20.69 -26.22
C PRO A 24 -7.01 -20.54 -25.83
N TRP A 25 -7.91 -20.66 -26.81
CA TRP A 25 -9.37 -20.51 -26.62
C TRP A 25 -10.17 -21.75 -27.03
N VAL A 26 -9.81 -22.94 -26.51
CA VAL A 26 -10.63 -24.16 -26.66
C VAL A 26 -10.73 -24.96 -25.35
N ARG A 27 -11.74 -24.66 -24.54
CA ARG A 27 -12.51 -25.62 -23.72
C ARG A 27 -13.79 -24.94 -23.19
N ILE A 28 -14.75 -25.75 -22.76
CA ILE A 28 -16.08 -25.34 -22.24
C ILE A 28 -16.99 -24.60 -23.27
N ARG A 29 -17.49 -25.36 -24.25
CA ARG A 29 -18.83 -25.15 -24.82
C ARG A 29 -19.54 -26.50 -24.86
N GLY A 30 -20.54 -26.69 -24.00
CA GLY A 30 -21.12 -28.03 -23.79
C GLY A 30 -22.14 -28.16 -22.67
N ILE A 31 -23.03 -27.17 -22.49
CA ILE A 31 -24.29 -27.22 -21.72
C ILE A 31 -25.19 -26.11 -22.30
N PHE A 32 -26.52 -26.29 -22.27
CA PHE A 32 -27.56 -25.45 -22.90
C PHE A 32 -27.55 -25.38 -24.44
N ALA A 33 -28.08 -26.42 -25.09
CA ALA A 33 -28.52 -26.37 -26.50
C ALA A 33 -29.67 -27.36 -26.78
N SER A 34 -30.76 -27.30 -26.02
CA SER A 34 -31.89 -28.23 -26.19
C SER A 34 -33.26 -27.65 -25.78
N PHE A 35 -33.87 -26.83 -26.65
CA PHE A 35 -35.31 -26.88 -26.91
C PHE A 35 -35.67 -26.12 -28.21
N SER A 36 -36.68 -26.66 -28.93
CA SER A 36 -37.31 -26.10 -30.14
C SER A 36 -36.58 -26.25 -31.49
N SER A 37 -36.94 -27.29 -32.24
CA SER A 37 -37.57 -27.08 -33.54
C SER A 37 -38.61 -28.19 -33.81
N ARG A 38 -39.75 -27.81 -34.40
CA ARG A 38 -40.93 -28.68 -34.61
C ARG A 38 -41.04 -29.03 -36.10
N ALA A 39 -40.68 -30.25 -36.48
CA ALA A 39 -40.76 -30.74 -37.86
C ALA A 39 -41.72 -31.93 -37.99
N LYS A 40 -42.41 -32.04 -39.14
CA LYS A 40 -43.39 -33.09 -39.44
C LYS A 40 -42.71 -34.35 -39.99
N ARG A 41 -43.31 -35.54 -39.77
CA ARG A 41 -43.09 -36.75 -40.57
C ARG A 41 -44.35 -37.07 -41.41
N PRO A 42 -44.21 -37.64 -42.62
CA PRO A 42 -45.32 -38.18 -43.40
C PRO A 42 -45.66 -39.65 -43.05
N ARG A 43 -46.67 -40.20 -43.74
CA ARG A 43 -47.04 -41.63 -43.84
C ARG A 43 -45.99 -42.42 -44.65
N SER A 44 -46.02 -43.74 -44.83
CA SER A 44 -46.97 -44.84 -44.47
C SER A 44 -46.14 -46.03 -43.87
N ASP A 45 -46.58 -47.25 -43.54
CA ASP A 45 -47.53 -48.21 -44.15
C ASP A 45 -48.22 -49.13 -43.12
N THR A 46 -49.34 -49.66 -43.59
CA THR A 46 -50.11 -50.89 -43.30
C THR A 46 -49.33 -52.11 -42.78
N ASP A 47 -49.88 -53.02 -41.96
CA ASP A 47 -51.12 -53.06 -41.12
C ASP A 47 -50.80 -53.96 -39.88
N ASP A 48 -51.54 -54.92 -39.27
CA ASP A 48 -52.83 -55.62 -39.45
C ASP A 48 -53.22 -56.33 -38.11
N ALA A 49 -54.23 -57.21 -38.11
CA ALA A 49 -54.59 -58.24 -37.13
C ALA A 49 -55.37 -57.81 -35.86
N LEU A 50 -56.70 -57.88 -36.06
CA LEU A 50 -57.87 -57.84 -35.16
C LEU A 50 -57.81 -58.63 -33.81
N PRO A 51 -58.79 -58.43 -32.90
CA PRO A 51 -58.68 -58.74 -31.47
C PRO A 51 -59.42 -60.01 -31.00
N LEU A 52 -59.34 -60.33 -29.70
CA LEU A 52 -60.23 -61.29 -29.04
C LEU A 52 -60.60 -60.92 -27.59
N LEU A 53 -61.82 -61.30 -27.20
CA LEU A 53 -62.46 -61.08 -25.90
C LEU A 53 -61.80 -61.97 -24.81
N SER A 54 -61.93 -61.73 -23.50
CA SER A 54 -63.18 -61.88 -22.72
C SER A 54 -62.89 -61.83 -21.20
N SER A 55 -63.94 -61.83 -20.35
CA SER A 55 -64.06 -62.37 -18.97
C SER A 55 -62.86 -62.40 -17.98
N SER A 56 -63.03 -62.17 -16.68
CA SER A 56 -64.20 -61.84 -15.84
C SER A 56 -63.71 -61.43 -14.43
N GLU A 57 -64.65 -61.04 -13.56
CA GLU A 57 -64.65 -61.21 -12.08
C GLU A 57 -63.33 -61.59 -11.39
N SER A 58 -62.84 -60.98 -10.30
CA SER A 58 -63.29 -59.90 -9.41
C SER A 58 -62.44 -60.07 -8.13
N SER A 59 -61.91 -59.01 -7.52
CA SER A 59 -61.54 -58.97 -6.08
C SER A 59 -61.05 -57.59 -5.64
N GLU A 60 -61.14 -57.36 -4.32
CA GLU A 60 -60.57 -56.25 -3.53
C GLU A 60 -60.89 -54.79 -3.96
N GLN A 61 -61.81 -54.16 -3.22
CA GLN A 61 -61.94 -52.70 -3.17
C GLN A 61 -60.73 -52.07 -2.44
N PHE A 62 -59.65 -51.79 -3.15
CA PHE A 62 -58.60 -50.92 -2.64
C PHE A 62 -59.09 -49.46 -2.59
N ILE A 63 -59.03 -48.84 -1.41
CA ILE A 63 -59.48 -47.45 -1.21
C ILE A 63 -58.44 -46.48 -1.80
N GLU A 64 -58.55 -46.17 -3.09
CA GLU A 64 -57.76 -45.12 -3.74
C GLU A 64 -58.11 -43.74 -3.15
N ARG A 65 -57.30 -43.28 -2.19
CA ARG A 65 -57.30 -41.87 -1.77
C ARG A 65 -56.78 -41.01 -2.94
N PRO A 66 -57.52 -39.99 -3.42
CA PRO A 66 -57.07 -39.17 -4.54
C PRO A 66 -55.82 -38.37 -4.17
N ARG A 67 -54.65 -38.82 -4.67
CA ARG A 67 -53.36 -38.14 -4.49
C ARG A 67 -53.37 -36.78 -5.20
N ARG A 68 -53.72 -35.71 -4.46
CA ARG A 68 -53.66 -34.30 -4.90
C ARG A 68 -52.28 -33.96 -5.50
N ARG A 69 -52.15 -34.06 -6.83
CA ARG A 69 -50.96 -33.65 -7.60
C ARG A 69 -50.88 -32.13 -7.84
N VAL A 70 -51.33 -31.33 -6.86
CA VAL A 70 -51.39 -29.87 -6.92
C VAL A 70 -50.58 -29.30 -5.76
N GLY A 71 -49.45 -28.64 -6.06
CA GLY A 71 -48.57 -28.05 -5.04
C GLY A 71 -47.15 -27.77 -5.55
N LYS A 72 -46.35 -28.82 -5.81
CA LYS A 72 -44.91 -28.71 -6.13
C LYS A 72 -44.59 -27.71 -7.27
N SER A 73 -45.43 -27.64 -8.32
CA SER A 73 -45.26 -26.71 -9.44
C SER A 73 -45.42 -25.22 -9.09
N ARG A 74 -46.14 -24.87 -8.02
CA ARG A 74 -46.25 -23.47 -7.55
C ARG A 74 -45.03 -23.07 -6.71
N ILE A 75 -44.62 -23.92 -5.76
CA ILE A 75 -43.46 -23.67 -4.90
C ILE A 75 -42.18 -23.56 -5.75
N LEU A 76 -41.98 -24.49 -6.70
CA LEU A 76 -40.83 -24.45 -7.60
C LEU A 76 -40.79 -23.18 -8.47
N ARG A 77 -41.95 -22.67 -8.90
CA ARG A 77 -42.04 -21.39 -9.62
C ARG A 77 -41.72 -20.20 -8.72
N CYS A 78 -42.19 -20.18 -7.47
CA CYS A 78 -41.86 -19.11 -6.53
C CYS A 78 -40.35 -19.07 -6.24
N LEU A 79 -39.72 -20.23 -6.03
CA LEU A 79 -38.27 -20.33 -5.86
C LEU A 79 -37.51 -19.88 -7.13
N LEU A 80 -38.00 -20.22 -8.33
CA LEU A 80 -37.40 -19.77 -9.59
C LEU A 80 -37.53 -18.25 -9.78
N TYR A 81 -38.68 -17.65 -9.49
CA TYR A 81 -38.85 -16.20 -9.55
C TYR A 81 -37.98 -15.46 -8.52
N LEU A 82 -37.81 -16.02 -7.32
CA LEU A 82 -36.93 -15.47 -6.30
C LEU A 82 -35.45 -15.57 -6.72
N LEU A 83 -35.03 -16.69 -7.31
CA LEU A 83 -33.70 -16.87 -7.90
C LEU A 83 -33.43 -15.86 -9.04
N VAL A 84 -34.39 -15.69 -9.96
CA VAL A 84 -34.31 -14.69 -11.03
C VAL A 84 -34.26 -13.27 -10.47
N GLY A 85 -35.05 -12.97 -9.42
CA GLY A 85 -34.99 -11.69 -8.71
C GLY A 85 -33.62 -11.40 -8.11
N ILE A 86 -32.97 -12.41 -7.50
CA ILE A 86 -31.59 -12.30 -7.02
C ILE A 86 -30.62 -12.00 -8.17
N PHE A 87 -30.70 -12.71 -9.30
CA PHE A 87 -29.82 -12.45 -10.45
C PHE A 87 -30.07 -11.08 -11.10
N VAL A 88 -31.32 -10.59 -11.14
CA VAL A 88 -31.63 -9.24 -11.60
C VAL A 88 -31.07 -8.19 -10.63
N MET A 89 -31.22 -8.38 -9.32
CA MET A 89 -30.62 -7.50 -8.31
C MET A 89 -29.09 -7.47 -8.40
N LEU A 90 -28.43 -8.63 -8.54
CA LEU A 90 -26.99 -8.71 -8.75
C LEU A 90 -26.56 -8.02 -10.05
N GLY A 91 -27.34 -8.15 -11.14
CA GLY A 91 -27.11 -7.45 -12.39
C GLY A 91 -27.24 -5.92 -12.26
N ILE A 92 -28.24 -5.44 -11.51
CA ILE A 92 -28.43 -4.01 -11.21
C ILE A 92 -27.28 -3.49 -10.34
N ILE A 93 -26.90 -4.22 -9.28
CA ILE A 93 -25.76 -3.87 -8.42
C ILE A 93 -24.48 -3.79 -9.26
N GLN A 94 -24.20 -4.80 -10.09
CA GLN A 94 -23.02 -4.81 -10.95
C GLN A 94 -23.03 -3.66 -11.97
N PHE A 95 -24.19 -3.34 -12.57
CA PHE A 95 -24.32 -2.20 -13.48
C PHE A 95 -24.08 -0.87 -12.76
N VAL A 96 -24.63 -0.68 -11.56
CA VAL A 96 -24.42 0.51 -10.73
C VAL A 96 -22.95 0.63 -10.29
N SER A 97 -22.30 -0.47 -9.88
CA SER A 97 -20.88 -0.49 -9.56
C SER A 97 -19.99 -0.19 -10.76
N ILE A 98 -20.33 -0.69 -11.96
CA ILE A 98 -19.63 -0.34 -13.21
C ILE A 98 -19.85 1.13 -13.57
N LEU A 99 -21.07 1.66 -13.43
CA LEU A 99 -21.38 3.06 -13.73
C LEU A 99 -20.63 4.02 -12.78
N PHE A 100 -20.61 3.73 -11.47
CA PHE A 100 -19.82 4.49 -10.52
C PHE A 100 -18.31 4.34 -10.77
N GLY A 101 -17.80 3.13 -11.02
CA GLY A 101 -16.40 2.89 -11.35
C GLY A 101 -15.95 3.62 -12.62
N LEU A 102 -16.79 3.64 -13.66
CA LEU A 102 -16.56 4.45 -14.86
C LEU A 102 -16.54 5.93 -14.53
N SER A 103 -17.51 6.45 -13.77
CA SER A 103 -17.51 7.87 -13.37
C SER A 103 -16.26 8.25 -12.58
N TYR A 104 -15.79 7.40 -11.67
CA TYR A 104 -14.54 7.60 -10.91
C TYR A 104 -13.32 7.58 -11.85
N SER A 105 -13.29 6.70 -12.86
CA SER A 105 -12.19 6.66 -13.84
C SER A 105 -12.08 7.89 -14.75
N PHE A 106 -13.13 8.69 -14.89
CA PHE A 106 -13.11 9.95 -15.66
C PHE A 106 -12.67 11.17 -14.83
N PHE A 107 -12.63 11.07 -13.51
CA PHE A 107 -12.08 12.10 -12.63
C PHE A 107 -10.77 11.59 -12.02
N PRO A 108 -9.59 11.90 -12.62
CA PRO A 108 -8.32 11.61 -11.97
C PRO A 108 -8.25 12.33 -10.62
N ASP A 109 -7.64 11.69 -9.63
CA ASP A 109 -7.60 12.18 -8.25
C ASP A 109 -7.03 13.61 -8.19
N GLU A 110 -7.55 14.44 -7.31
CA GLU A 110 -7.16 15.86 -7.25
C GLU A 110 -5.67 16.00 -6.88
N PHE A 111 -5.12 15.02 -6.17
CA PHE A 111 -3.69 14.87 -5.87
C PHE A 111 -2.83 14.52 -7.09
N ASP A 112 -3.34 13.77 -8.08
CA ASP A 112 -2.63 13.53 -9.35
C ASP A 112 -2.45 14.84 -10.13
N ARG A 113 -3.44 15.75 -10.03
CA ARG A 113 -3.39 17.07 -10.67
C ARG A 113 -2.45 18.01 -9.92
N GLY A 114 -2.55 18.11 -8.59
CA GLY A 114 -1.61 18.92 -7.80
C GLY A 114 -0.16 18.46 -7.92
N ALA A 115 0.09 17.14 -8.03
CA ALA A 115 1.42 16.59 -8.27
C ALA A 115 2.08 17.09 -9.58
N THR A 116 1.31 17.57 -10.58
CA THR A 116 1.92 18.17 -11.78
C THR A 116 2.57 19.53 -11.52
N ASN A 117 2.13 20.28 -10.51
CA ASN A 117 2.79 21.51 -10.05
C ASN A 117 4.18 21.22 -9.49
N TRP A 118 4.35 20.10 -8.79
CA TRP A 118 5.65 19.69 -8.26
C TRP A 118 6.62 19.25 -9.36
N LEU A 119 6.11 18.63 -10.42
CA LEU A 119 6.90 18.19 -11.57
C LEU A 119 7.30 19.36 -12.50
N ASN A 120 6.42 20.36 -12.68
CA ASN A 120 6.65 21.52 -13.55
C ASN A 120 6.22 22.84 -12.86
N PRO A 121 6.86 23.26 -11.76
CA PRO A 121 6.44 24.47 -11.02
C PRO A 121 6.62 25.74 -11.86
N ASP A 122 7.63 25.75 -12.73
CA ASP A 122 7.90 26.81 -13.71
C ASP A 122 6.80 26.94 -14.79
N HIS A 123 5.75 26.09 -14.76
CA HIS A 123 4.67 26.04 -15.74
C HIS A 123 3.25 26.15 -15.13
N ASN A 124 3.08 27.05 -14.17
CA ASN A 124 1.76 27.46 -13.66
C ASN A 124 1.00 28.30 -14.71
N PRO A 125 -0.14 27.84 -15.27
CA PRO A 125 -0.79 28.46 -16.43
C PRO A 125 -1.57 29.75 -16.15
N ASN A 126 -1.43 30.34 -14.95
CA ASN A 126 -2.17 31.55 -14.53
C ASN A 126 -1.30 32.79 -14.28
N THR A 127 0.02 32.74 -14.50
CA THR A 127 0.97 33.70 -13.90
C THR A 127 2.13 34.14 -14.81
N ASP A 128 1.82 34.76 -15.96
CA ASP A 128 2.80 35.42 -16.85
C ASP A 128 3.26 36.83 -16.36
N ALA A 129 2.90 37.24 -15.13
CA ALA A 129 3.16 38.59 -14.63
C ALA A 129 4.55 38.70 -13.96
N PRO A 130 5.33 39.78 -14.21
CA PRO A 130 6.59 40.01 -13.50
C PRO A 130 6.38 40.05 -11.99
N GLY A 131 6.98 39.10 -11.27
CA GLY A 131 6.89 38.99 -9.81
C GLY A 131 5.68 38.21 -9.26
N SER A 132 4.89 37.51 -10.09
CA SER A 132 3.81 36.64 -9.58
C SER A 132 4.25 35.24 -9.10
N HIS A 133 5.42 34.77 -9.53
CA HIS A 133 6.05 33.55 -8.99
C HIS A 133 6.78 33.90 -7.69
N TYR A 134 6.48 33.20 -6.61
CA TYR A 134 7.16 33.37 -5.32
C TYR A 134 8.18 32.22 -5.12
N PRO A 135 9.44 32.45 -4.70
CA PRO A 135 10.51 31.47 -4.90
C PRO A 135 10.29 30.07 -4.28
N THR A 136 9.57 29.98 -3.15
CA THR A 136 9.32 28.74 -2.41
C THR A 136 7.90 28.19 -2.61
N ASP A 137 7.12 28.73 -3.56
CA ASP A 137 5.66 28.56 -3.59
C ASP A 137 5.11 27.18 -3.96
N ILE A 138 5.99 26.22 -4.28
CA ILE A 138 5.67 24.82 -4.62
C ILE A 138 4.77 24.12 -3.58
N SER A 139 4.79 24.56 -2.32
CA SER A 139 3.93 24.04 -1.24
C SER A 139 3.17 25.10 -0.43
N ARG A 140 3.02 26.33 -0.97
CA ARG A 140 2.44 27.51 -0.30
C ARG A 140 1.07 27.32 0.39
N ASP A 141 0.23 26.43 -0.15
CA ASP A 141 -1.16 26.21 0.29
C ASP A 141 -1.34 24.83 0.95
N ILE A 142 -0.23 24.10 1.18
CA ILE A 142 -0.24 22.73 1.71
C ILE A 142 0.07 22.77 3.20
N ILE A 143 -0.94 22.51 4.02
CA ILE A 143 -0.80 22.38 5.48
C ILE A 143 -0.41 20.93 5.81
N PRO A 144 0.73 20.68 6.50
CA PRO A 144 1.12 19.34 6.87
C PRO A 144 0.14 18.66 7.84
N VAL A 145 0.19 17.33 7.83
CA VAL A 145 -0.63 16.43 8.65
C VAL A 145 0.15 15.19 9.07
N GLY A 146 -0.11 14.71 10.29
CA GLY A 146 0.41 13.48 10.87
C GLY A 146 -0.10 12.20 10.19
N CYS A 147 0.02 12.11 8.87
CA CYS A 147 -0.18 10.91 8.10
C CYS A 147 1.09 10.48 7.37
N HIS A 148 1.18 9.18 7.12
CA HIS A 148 2.26 8.53 6.41
C HIS A 148 1.67 7.76 5.23
N SER A 149 2.09 8.11 4.01
CA SER A 149 1.63 7.47 2.78
C SER A 149 2.21 6.06 2.72
N HIS A 150 1.38 5.09 3.07
CA HIS A 150 1.72 3.67 3.07
C HIS A 150 1.76 3.15 1.63
N ASN A 151 2.77 2.34 1.33
CA ASN A 151 3.16 1.89 0.00
C ASN A 151 3.22 3.07 -1.01
N ASP A 152 3.85 4.19 -0.65
CA ASP A 152 3.81 5.41 -1.48
C ASP A 152 4.30 5.22 -2.92
N TYR A 153 5.21 4.28 -3.13
CA TYR A 153 5.69 3.89 -4.46
C TYR A 153 4.62 3.23 -5.37
N TRP A 154 3.43 2.88 -4.84
CA TRP A 154 2.22 2.47 -5.58
C TRP A 154 1.33 3.65 -5.99
N ARG A 155 1.57 4.88 -5.50
CA ARG A 155 0.87 6.06 -6.03
C ARG A 155 1.17 6.24 -7.51
N ARG A 156 0.27 6.91 -8.22
CA ARG A 156 0.48 7.26 -9.64
C ARG A 156 1.65 8.23 -9.82
N VAL A 157 1.83 9.14 -8.86
CA VAL A 157 2.94 10.09 -8.81
C VAL A 157 3.55 10.07 -7.39
N PRO A 158 4.39 9.06 -7.07
CA PRO A 158 5.01 8.91 -5.74
C PRO A 158 5.80 10.14 -5.31
N LEU A 159 6.02 10.24 -4.00
CA LEU A 159 6.35 11.43 -3.23
C LEU A 159 5.32 12.56 -3.38
N PHE A 160 5.12 13.06 -4.59
CA PHE A 160 4.37 14.27 -4.88
C PHE A 160 2.88 14.15 -4.55
N SER A 161 2.23 12.99 -4.76
CA SER A 161 0.85 12.77 -4.30
C SER A 161 0.71 12.85 -2.78
N ALA A 162 1.70 12.38 -2.01
CA ALA A 162 1.70 12.42 -0.55
C ALA A 162 1.98 13.82 -0.01
N LEU A 163 2.96 14.53 -0.61
CA LEU A 163 3.22 15.94 -0.30
C LEU A 163 2.02 16.81 -0.61
N GLN A 164 1.34 16.61 -1.75
CA GLN A 164 0.11 17.31 -2.10
C GLN A 164 -1.05 17.04 -1.12
N ALA A 165 -1.02 15.91 -0.42
CA ALA A 165 -1.93 15.55 0.66
C ALA A 165 -1.45 16.02 2.05
N GLY A 166 -0.30 16.68 2.14
CA GLY A 166 0.30 17.15 3.40
C GLY A 166 0.87 16.03 4.29
N CYS A 167 0.92 14.77 3.85
CA CYS A 167 1.44 13.69 4.70
C CYS A 167 2.93 13.89 4.97
N ILE A 168 3.29 13.99 6.26
CA ILE A 168 4.66 14.20 6.73
C ILE A 168 5.53 12.94 6.67
N GLY A 169 5.11 11.88 5.98
CA GLY A 169 5.96 10.74 5.69
C GLY A 169 5.52 9.90 4.49
N VAL A 170 6.50 9.20 3.91
CA VAL A 170 6.39 8.34 2.72
C VAL A 170 7.19 7.05 2.90
N GLU A 171 6.86 6.02 2.10
CA GLU A 171 7.41 4.67 2.24
C GLU A 171 8.08 4.19 0.94
N ALA A 172 9.27 3.61 1.07
CA ALA A 172 10.07 3.04 0.00
C ALA A 172 10.41 1.56 0.29
N ASP A 173 9.72 0.64 -0.39
CA ASP A 173 10.05 -0.79 -0.39
C ASP A 173 11.30 -1.03 -1.26
N VAL A 174 12.48 -1.14 -0.64
CA VAL A 174 13.77 -1.25 -1.36
C VAL A 174 14.24 -2.70 -1.50
N TRP A 175 14.71 -3.01 -2.71
CA TRP A 175 15.32 -4.27 -3.09
C TRP A 175 16.73 -3.98 -3.61
N PHE A 176 17.75 -4.42 -2.87
CA PHE A 176 19.12 -4.44 -3.37
C PHE A 176 19.27 -5.54 -4.42
N ILE A 177 19.52 -5.16 -5.66
CA ILE A 177 19.82 -6.07 -6.76
C ILE A 177 21.26 -5.82 -7.18
N ASP A 178 22.04 -6.89 -7.25
CA ASP A 178 23.45 -6.90 -7.68
C ASP A 178 23.65 -8.06 -8.68
N GLN A 179 23.18 -7.85 -9.91
CA GLN A 179 23.14 -8.86 -10.98
C GLN A 179 23.18 -8.23 -12.38
N ASN A 180 23.88 -8.86 -13.33
CA ASN A 180 23.87 -8.50 -14.76
C ASN A 180 24.21 -7.02 -15.01
N ASP A 181 25.29 -6.53 -14.41
CA ASP A 181 25.76 -5.13 -14.46
C ASP A 181 24.78 -4.08 -13.86
N HIS A 182 23.73 -4.53 -13.16
CA HIS A 182 22.85 -3.69 -12.35
C HIS A 182 23.13 -3.90 -10.85
N GLN A 183 23.71 -2.88 -10.20
CA GLN A 183 23.91 -2.81 -8.75
C GLN A 183 23.24 -1.53 -8.21
N ASP A 184 22.01 -1.61 -7.71
CA ASP A 184 21.24 -0.46 -7.19
C ASP A 184 20.07 -0.92 -6.26
N LEU A 185 19.45 0.04 -5.57
CA LEU A 185 18.25 -0.10 -4.75
C LEU A 185 16.99 0.20 -5.54
N TYR A 186 16.32 -0.85 -6.03
CA TYR A 186 15.08 -0.74 -6.79
C TYR A 186 13.84 -0.68 -5.89
N VAL A 187 12.80 0.05 -6.31
CA VAL A 187 11.61 0.34 -5.48
C VAL A 187 10.32 -0.26 -6.03
N GLY A 188 9.73 -1.20 -5.27
CA GLY A 188 8.45 -1.83 -5.60
C GLY A 188 7.99 -2.86 -4.57
N HIS A 189 6.73 -3.31 -4.68
CA HIS A 189 6.15 -4.27 -3.72
C HIS A 189 6.65 -5.71 -3.93
N THR A 190 7.06 -6.02 -5.16
CA THR A 190 7.58 -7.33 -5.58
C THR A 190 8.70 -7.15 -6.59
N THR A 191 9.58 -8.13 -6.72
CA THR A 191 10.61 -8.18 -7.77
C THR A 191 10.05 -8.04 -9.19
N SER A 192 8.81 -8.49 -9.43
CA SER A 192 8.09 -8.32 -10.70
C SER A 192 7.54 -6.91 -10.96
N SER A 193 7.68 -5.98 -10.03
CA SER A 193 7.27 -4.57 -10.14
C SER A 193 8.44 -3.59 -10.27
N LEU A 194 9.67 -4.09 -10.24
CA LEU A 194 10.89 -3.29 -10.36
C LEU A 194 11.15 -2.96 -11.83
N THR A 195 11.61 -1.73 -12.11
CA THR A 195 12.07 -1.31 -13.44
C THR A 195 13.37 -0.49 -13.30
N PRO A 196 14.22 -0.40 -14.34
CA PRO A 196 15.50 0.31 -14.26
C PRO A 196 15.40 1.77 -13.81
N GLU A 197 14.26 2.41 -14.04
CA GLU A 197 14.00 3.83 -13.77
C GLU A 197 13.47 4.08 -12.34
N ARG A 198 13.15 3.02 -11.59
CA ARG A 198 12.50 3.10 -10.26
C ARG A 198 13.47 2.70 -9.15
N THR A 199 14.34 3.62 -8.77
CA THR A 199 15.37 3.43 -7.72
C THR A 199 15.11 4.34 -6.54
N LEU A 200 15.73 4.09 -5.38
CA LEU A 200 15.57 4.93 -4.19
C LEU A 200 15.91 6.40 -4.49
N ARG A 201 16.93 6.63 -5.33
CA ARG A 201 17.31 7.98 -5.77
C ARG A 201 16.30 8.61 -6.73
N SER A 202 15.93 7.93 -7.82
CA SER A 202 15.04 8.52 -8.82
C SER A 202 13.62 8.77 -8.29
N MET A 203 13.14 7.94 -7.36
CA MET A 203 11.80 8.01 -6.79
C MET A 203 11.68 8.98 -5.61
N TYR A 204 12.74 9.14 -4.79
CA TYR A 204 12.67 9.90 -3.53
C TYR A 204 13.83 10.87 -3.32
N VAL A 205 15.10 10.40 -3.33
CA VAL A 205 16.24 11.26 -2.91
C VAL A 205 16.45 12.45 -3.87
N ASP A 206 16.51 12.21 -5.19
CA ASP A 206 16.76 13.26 -6.17
C ASP A 206 15.56 14.24 -6.30
N PRO A 207 14.29 13.79 -6.24
CA PRO A 207 13.14 14.67 -6.04
C PRO A 207 13.23 15.52 -4.77
N LEU A 208 13.60 14.95 -3.62
CA LEU A 208 13.70 15.69 -2.35
C LEU A 208 14.80 16.73 -2.38
N VAL A 209 15.97 16.41 -2.93
CA VAL A 209 17.05 17.38 -3.17
C VAL A 209 16.55 18.57 -3.99
N LYS A 210 15.81 18.33 -5.09
CA LYS A 210 15.27 19.41 -5.95
C LYS A 210 14.19 20.27 -5.27
N ILE A 211 13.43 19.70 -4.33
CA ILE A 211 12.48 20.45 -3.51
C ILE A 211 13.24 21.32 -2.51
N LEU A 212 14.19 20.73 -1.78
CA LEU A 212 14.87 21.40 -0.67
C LEU A 212 15.88 22.45 -1.14
N ASP A 213 16.57 22.24 -2.26
CA ASP A 213 17.42 23.25 -2.91
C ASP A 213 16.59 24.44 -3.46
N ARG A 214 15.28 24.27 -3.70
CA ARG A 214 14.34 25.37 -4.01
C ARG A 214 13.80 26.05 -2.75
N GLN A 215 13.56 25.29 -1.66
CA GLN A 215 13.10 25.80 -0.36
C GLN A 215 14.18 26.53 0.45
N ASN A 216 15.47 26.36 0.11
CA ASN A 216 16.61 26.97 0.79
C ASN A 216 17.49 27.79 -0.20
N PRO A 217 16.94 28.78 -0.92
CA PRO A 217 17.63 29.40 -2.06
C PRO A 217 18.68 30.44 -1.63
N ILE A 218 19.88 30.32 -2.21
CA ILE A 218 20.91 31.38 -2.14
C ILE A 218 20.59 32.42 -3.21
N THR A 219 20.47 33.69 -2.82
CA THR A 219 20.11 34.80 -3.72
C THR A 219 20.90 36.08 -3.39
N GLY A 220 20.82 37.10 -4.25
CA GLY A 220 21.36 38.44 -3.94
C GLY A 220 20.67 39.19 -2.79
N PHE A 221 19.65 38.59 -2.16
CA PHE A 221 19.01 39.07 -0.93
C PHE A 221 19.23 38.12 0.26
N HIS A 222 19.85 36.95 0.03
CA HIS A 222 20.07 35.89 1.00
C HIS A 222 21.34 35.11 0.60
N GLU A 223 22.50 35.62 1.00
CA GLU A 223 23.82 35.16 0.51
C GLU A 223 24.27 33.82 1.13
N SER A 224 23.49 33.28 2.07
CA SER A 224 23.70 32.00 2.75
C SER A 224 22.48 31.10 2.62
N VAL A 225 22.64 29.83 2.99
CA VAL A 225 21.51 28.91 3.22
C VAL A 225 20.86 29.18 4.59
N ASP A 226 19.56 28.90 4.71
CA ASP A 226 18.80 29.03 5.95
C ASP A 226 19.37 28.16 7.09
N GLN A 227 19.23 28.63 8.34
CA GLN A 227 19.53 27.86 9.55
C GLN A 227 18.49 28.16 10.65
N PRO A 228 17.66 27.18 11.06
CA PRO A 228 17.54 25.83 10.50
C PRO A 228 17.12 25.82 9.02
N ARG A 229 17.36 24.71 8.32
CA ARG A 229 16.95 24.54 6.92
C ARG A 229 15.44 24.40 6.81
N ASN A 230 14.85 25.02 5.80
CA ASN A 230 13.44 24.90 5.46
C ASN A 230 13.13 23.48 4.95
N GLY A 231 12.05 22.89 5.49
CA GLY A 231 11.48 21.61 5.06
C GLY A 231 10.75 21.67 3.71
N VAL A 232 9.96 20.65 3.42
CA VAL A 232 9.21 20.55 2.15
C VAL A 232 7.90 21.34 2.13
N PHE A 233 7.45 21.86 3.28
CA PHE A 233 6.18 22.58 3.45
C PHE A 233 6.44 24.06 3.78
N ASP A 234 6.16 24.96 2.83
CA ASP A 234 6.28 26.42 3.01
C ASP A 234 5.39 26.96 4.16
N THR A 235 4.27 26.26 4.48
CA THR A 235 3.37 26.62 5.59
C THR A 235 3.90 26.24 6.98
N ASP A 236 4.86 25.31 7.08
CA ASP A 236 5.59 24.96 8.30
C ASP A 236 7.00 24.48 7.93
N PRO A 237 7.95 25.41 7.73
CA PRO A 237 9.31 25.06 7.33
C PRO A 237 10.09 24.23 8.36
N GLY A 238 9.59 24.09 9.60
CA GLY A 238 10.18 23.22 10.62
C GLY A 238 9.77 21.75 10.51
N GLN A 239 8.75 21.43 9.70
CA GLN A 239 8.22 20.07 9.59
C GLN A 239 9.10 19.18 8.69
N THR A 240 9.89 18.31 9.33
CA THR A 240 10.62 17.22 8.68
C THR A 240 9.70 16.29 7.87
N LEU A 241 10.16 15.81 6.71
CA LEU A 241 9.54 14.71 5.99
C LEU A 241 10.18 13.36 6.37
N ILE A 242 9.36 12.39 6.73
CA ILE A 242 9.83 11.09 7.20
C ILE A 242 9.91 10.11 6.02
N LEU A 243 11.12 9.77 5.59
CA LEU A 243 11.38 8.76 4.56
C LEU A 243 11.60 7.40 5.24
N LEU A 244 10.57 6.56 5.24
CA LEU A 244 10.68 5.18 5.69
C LEU A 244 11.25 4.31 4.57
N VAL A 245 12.31 3.56 4.87
CA VAL A 245 12.98 2.64 3.95
C VAL A 245 12.77 1.22 4.48
N ASP A 246 11.93 0.42 3.82
CA ASP A 246 11.68 -0.97 4.18
C ASP A 246 12.57 -1.90 3.36
N PHE A 247 13.52 -2.54 4.04
CA PHE A 247 14.52 -3.42 3.43
C PHE A 247 13.90 -4.79 3.14
N LYS A 248 13.61 -5.09 1.87
CA LYS A 248 13.03 -6.39 1.45
C LYS A 248 14.08 -7.47 1.17
N THR A 249 15.32 -7.06 0.96
CA THR A 249 16.50 -7.92 0.73
C THR A 249 17.29 -8.15 2.03
N ASP A 250 18.46 -8.79 1.96
CA ASP A 250 19.32 -9.00 3.13
C ASP A 250 19.75 -7.66 3.74
N GLY A 251 19.55 -7.48 5.04
CA GLY A 251 19.77 -6.22 5.74
C GLY A 251 21.22 -5.72 5.67
N VAL A 252 22.19 -6.63 5.81
CA VAL A 252 23.62 -6.31 5.86
C VAL A 252 24.16 -6.00 4.47
N LEU A 253 23.69 -6.70 3.43
CA LEU A 253 24.05 -6.41 2.04
C LEU A 253 23.37 -5.14 1.50
N THR A 254 22.14 -4.84 1.95
CA THR A 254 21.37 -3.66 1.52
C THR A 254 21.88 -2.37 2.19
N TRP A 255 22.43 -2.45 3.40
CA TRP A 255 22.80 -1.30 4.22
C TRP A 255 23.79 -0.31 3.56
N PRO A 256 24.93 -0.73 2.96
CA PRO A 256 25.86 0.21 2.35
C PRO A 256 25.22 1.04 1.23
N SER A 257 24.46 0.40 0.34
CA SER A 257 23.77 1.09 -0.75
C SER A 257 22.66 2.03 -0.27
N VAL A 258 22.08 1.82 0.91
CA VAL A 258 21.13 2.78 1.52
C VAL A 258 21.89 4.00 2.05
N VAL A 259 23.02 3.79 2.73
CA VAL A 259 23.88 4.89 3.19
C VAL A 259 24.37 5.71 2.00
N ASP A 260 24.93 5.09 0.97
CA ASP A 260 25.38 5.75 -0.27
C ASP A 260 24.21 6.42 -0.99
N GLY A 261 23.06 5.75 -1.06
CA GLY A 261 21.84 6.24 -1.71
C GLY A 261 21.41 7.61 -1.19
N LEU A 262 21.57 7.84 0.12
CA LEU A 262 21.19 9.06 0.83
C LEU A 262 22.23 10.20 0.79
N GLU A 263 23.45 9.95 0.29
CA GLU A 263 24.55 10.93 0.27
C GLU A 263 24.15 12.32 -0.28
N PRO A 264 23.34 12.43 -1.37
CA PRO A 264 22.92 13.74 -1.89
C PRO A 264 22.14 14.63 -0.89
N LEU A 265 21.45 14.04 0.10
CA LEU A 265 20.80 14.76 1.20
C LEU A 265 21.77 15.03 2.37
N ARG A 266 22.71 14.10 2.61
CA ARG A 266 23.76 14.19 3.65
C ARG A 266 24.70 15.36 3.39
N GLU A 267 25.31 15.42 2.21
CA GLU A 267 26.24 16.49 1.79
C GLU A 267 25.64 17.90 1.91
N ARG A 268 24.32 18.02 1.72
CA ARG A 268 23.58 19.28 1.78
C ARG A 268 23.17 19.70 3.19
N GLY A 269 23.27 18.80 4.17
CA GLY A 269 22.77 19.02 5.54
C GLY A 269 21.25 18.97 5.64
N TYR A 270 20.58 18.14 4.83
CA TYR A 270 19.12 17.99 4.85
C TYR A 270 18.61 16.83 5.72
N LEU A 271 19.49 15.92 6.13
CA LEU A 271 19.12 14.81 7.01
C LEU A 271 19.06 15.25 8.47
N THR A 272 18.07 14.71 9.20
CA THR A 272 18.07 14.61 10.67
C THR A 272 19.16 13.63 11.08
N TYR A 273 19.96 13.95 12.10
CA TYR A 273 21.07 13.10 12.51
C TYR A 273 21.34 13.15 14.02
N PHE A 274 21.85 12.05 14.58
CA PHE A 274 22.48 12.00 15.89
C PHE A 274 23.95 12.41 15.79
N ASN A 275 24.40 13.32 16.66
CA ASN A 275 25.71 13.96 16.59
C ASN A 275 26.77 13.43 17.59
N GLY A 276 26.43 12.38 18.34
CA GLY A 276 27.24 11.86 19.46
C GLY A 276 26.61 12.11 20.84
N GLU A 277 25.77 13.14 20.97
CA GLU A 277 25.18 13.60 22.23
C GLU A 277 23.65 13.73 22.13
N GLU A 278 23.14 14.32 21.04
CA GLU A 278 21.71 14.59 20.80
C GLU A 278 21.29 14.35 19.34
N VAL A 279 19.99 14.50 19.06
CA VAL A 279 19.42 14.45 17.70
C VAL A 279 19.20 15.86 17.17
N VAL A 280 19.95 16.21 16.13
CA VAL A 280 19.81 17.45 15.36
C VAL A 280 18.74 17.23 14.28
N ASN A 281 17.65 18.00 14.36
CA ASN A 281 16.56 17.95 13.37
C ASN A 281 17.02 18.52 12.02
N GLY A 282 16.61 17.87 10.93
CA GLY A 282 16.80 18.35 9.56
C GLY A 282 15.54 18.10 8.70
N PRO A 283 15.42 18.74 7.53
CA PRO A 283 14.29 18.64 6.60
C PRO A 283 13.78 17.24 6.26
N VAL A 284 14.62 16.20 6.34
CA VAL A 284 14.25 14.80 6.12
C VAL A 284 14.71 13.95 7.30
N THR A 285 13.85 13.08 7.82
CA THR A 285 14.23 12.05 8.80
C THR A 285 14.11 10.69 8.14
N VAL A 286 15.22 9.95 8.05
CA VAL A 286 15.24 8.60 7.44
C VAL A 286 15.02 7.55 8.51
N VAL A 287 14.13 6.59 8.24
CA VAL A 287 13.77 5.53 9.19
C VAL A 287 13.85 4.17 8.51
N GLY A 288 14.78 3.33 8.94
CA GLY A 288 14.94 1.95 8.45
C GLY A 288 13.96 0.99 9.13
N THR A 289 13.27 0.19 8.32
CA THR A 289 12.38 -0.90 8.76
C THR A 289 12.57 -2.15 7.90
N GLY A 290 11.69 -3.15 8.05
CA GLY A 290 11.83 -4.43 7.36
C GLY A 290 13.05 -5.18 7.88
N ASN A 291 13.96 -5.57 6.99
CA ASN A 291 15.22 -6.21 7.36
C ASN A 291 16.33 -5.25 7.83
N ALA A 292 16.07 -3.95 7.99
CA ALA A 292 17.05 -2.98 8.48
C ALA A 292 17.79 -3.49 9.74
N PRO A 293 19.13 -3.61 9.73
CA PRO A 293 19.89 -4.20 10.82
C PRO A 293 20.17 -3.19 11.95
N PHE A 294 19.58 -3.41 13.13
CA PHE A 294 19.68 -2.50 14.28
C PHE A 294 21.12 -2.32 14.82
N ASP A 295 21.95 -3.34 14.73
CA ASP A 295 23.37 -3.30 15.07
C ASP A 295 24.15 -2.36 14.15
N LEU A 296 23.90 -2.36 12.83
CA LEU A 296 24.54 -1.41 11.92
C LEU A 296 23.96 0.00 12.07
N VAL A 297 22.66 0.13 12.34
CA VAL A 297 22.02 1.41 12.70
C VAL A 297 22.70 2.02 13.92
N THR A 298 23.02 1.22 14.95
CA THR A 298 23.62 1.72 16.20
C THR A 298 25.15 1.68 16.25
N ALA A 299 25.82 1.10 15.24
CA ALA A 299 27.27 0.85 15.24
C ALA A 299 28.14 2.11 15.40
N ASN A 300 27.73 3.24 14.81
CA ASN A 300 28.46 4.49 14.94
C ASN A 300 27.95 5.31 16.13
N SER A 301 28.84 5.57 17.10
CA SER A 301 28.55 6.34 18.30
C SER A 301 28.67 7.86 18.12
N THR A 302 29.26 8.37 17.03
CA THR A 302 29.49 9.82 16.82
C THR A 302 28.67 10.44 15.69
N TYR A 303 28.18 9.65 14.72
CA TYR A 303 27.30 10.16 13.67
C TYR A 303 26.35 9.08 13.14
N ARG A 304 25.04 9.38 13.08
CA ARG A 304 24.01 8.53 12.45
C ARG A 304 22.90 9.39 11.85
N ASP A 305 22.45 9.11 10.64
CA ASP A 305 21.32 9.82 9.99
C ASP A 305 20.18 8.88 9.52
N ILE A 306 20.32 7.59 9.79
CA ILE A 306 19.26 6.59 9.66
C ILE A 306 18.83 6.19 11.08
N PHE A 307 17.56 6.37 11.39
CA PHE A 307 16.94 5.93 12.64
C PHE A 307 16.21 4.61 12.46
N PHE A 308 15.88 3.94 13.56
CA PHE A 308 15.15 2.67 13.54
C PHE A 308 13.62 2.83 13.64
N ASP A 309 12.90 1.86 13.07
CA ASP A 309 11.48 1.60 13.32
C ASP A 309 11.34 0.48 14.37
N ALA A 310 11.23 0.87 15.64
CA ALA A 310 11.20 -0.07 16.76
C ALA A 310 9.94 -0.96 16.75
N PRO A 311 10.02 -2.24 17.12
CA PRO A 311 8.85 -3.11 17.18
C PRO A 311 7.99 -2.75 18.41
N LEU A 312 6.91 -1.98 18.19
CA LEU A 312 6.10 -1.31 19.24
C LEU A 312 5.67 -2.24 20.39
N ASP A 313 5.39 -3.51 20.08
CA ASP A 313 5.04 -4.56 21.05
C ASP A 313 6.07 -4.69 22.20
N PHE A 314 7.35 -4.42 21.93
CA PHE A 314 8.45 -4.55 22.90
C PHE A 314 8.58 -3.34 23.81
N LEU A 315 7.93 -2.21 23.52
CA LEU A 315 7.93 -1.03 24.39
C LEU A 315 6.86 -1.10 25.49
N THR A 316 6.00 -2.13 25.44
CA THR A 316 4.98 -2.36 26.46
C THR A 316 5.55 -2.96 27.75
N GLU A 317 5.07 -2.50 28.89
CA GLU A 317 5.19 -3.19 30.17
C GLU A 317 4.10 -4.28 30.26
N GLY A 318 4.42 -5.47 30.77
CA GLY A 318 3.42 -6.51 31.09
C GLY A 318 2.80 -7.31 29.92
N SER A 319 3.10 -7.00 28.65
CA SER A 319 2.60 -7.77 27.50
C SER A 319 2.96 -9.27 27.59
N PRO A 320 2.06 -10.21 27.17
CA PRO A 320 2.18 -11.63 27.44
C PRO A 320 3.55 -12.24 27.08
N HIS A 321 4.26 -12.74 28.10
CA HIS A 321 5.62 -13.26 27.99
C HIS A 321 5.84 -14.36 26.92
N LYS A 322 4.78 -15.06 26.48
CA LYS A 322 4.90 -16.16 25.50
C LYS A 322 5.34 -15.67 24.13
N ASP A 323 4.72 -14.62 23.62
CA ASP A 323 4.98 -14.13 22.26
C ASP A 323 6.30 -13.37 22.19
N ARG A 324 6.63 -12.61 23.26
CA ARG A 324 7.97 -12.03 23.43
C ARG A 324 9.06 -13.09 23.54
N LYS A 325 8.81 -14.23 24.22
CA LYS A 325 9.78 -15.34 24.27
C LYS A 325 9.98 -15.98 22.89
N ALA A 326 8.91 -16.19 22.11
CA ALA A 326 9.01 -16.74 20.76
C ALA A 326 9.78 -15.80 19.82
N LYS A 327 9.46 -14.50 19.80
CA LYS A 327 10.19 -13.49 19.02
C LYS A 327 11.66 -13.37 19.47
N ARG A 328 11.96 -13.35 20.78
CA ARG A 328 13.35 -13.35 21.31
C ARG A 328 14.14 -14.59 20.90
N GLN A 329 13.51 -15.77 20.85
CA GLN A 329 14.21 -16.98 20.38
C GLN A 329 14.50 -16.91 18.87
N ALA A 330 13.57 -16.43 18.05
CA ALA A 330 13.83 -16.21 16.62
C ALA A 330 15.00 -15.25 16.37
N VAL A 331 15.15 -14.21 17.21
CA VAL A 331 16.29 -13.26 17.20
C VAL A 331 17.64 -13.91 17.54
N GLN A 332 17.65 -14.99 18.33
CA GLN A 332 18.88 -15.74 18.62
C GLN A 332 19.23 -16.74 17.50
N ASP A 333 18.23 -17.18 16.73
CA ASP A 333 18.35 -18.28 15.75
C ASP A 333 18.42 -17.81 14.27
N GLY A 334 18.27 -16.51 13.94
CA GLY A 334 18.20 -16.07 12.54
C GLY A 334 18.53 -14.59 12.25
N SER A 335 18.94 -14.34 11.00
CA SER A 335 19.04 -13.00 10.38
C SER A 335 17.80 -12.69 9.54
N ASN A 336 17.65 -11.43 9.10
CA ASN A 336 16.59 -10.99 8.17
C ASN A 336 15.17 -11.36 8.65
N LEU A 337 14.86 -11.01 9.90
CA LEU A 337 13.63 -11.37 10.58
C LEU A 337 12.46 -10.43 10.29
N GLY A 338 12.71 -9.33 9.56
CA GLY A 338 11.73 -8.30 9.26
C GLY A 338 11.29 -7.46 10.46
N GLN A 339 10.42 -6.48 10.19
CA GLN A 339 9.56 -5.78 11.18
C GLN A 339 10.28 -5.33 12.47
N GLY A 340 11.48 -4.77 12.33
CA GLY A 340 12.25 -4.24 13.47
C GLY A 340 12.91 -5.32 14.34
N LEU A 341 13.18 -6.51 13.82
CA LEU A 341 13.86 -7.61 14.55
C LEU A 341 15.26 -7.99 14.00
N SER A 342 15.65 -7.49 12.84
CA SER A 342 17.00 -7.69 12.29
C SER A 342 18.08 -6.95 13.09
N GLY A 343 19.24 -7.59 13.29
CA GLY A 343 20.38 -6.97 14.00
C GLY A 343 20.16 -6.76 15.50
N MET A 344 19.15 -7.39 16.10
CA MET A 344 18.78 -7.16 17.50
C MET A 344 19.73 -7.85 18.50
N PRO A 345 19.95 -7.27 19.70
CA PRO A 345 20.65 -7.95 20.77
C PRO A 345 19.86 -9.16 21.28
N ALA A 346 20.59 -10.17 21.78
CA ALA A 346 20.02 -11.46 22.21
C ALA A 346 19.02 -11.37 23.37
N ASP A 347 18.96 -10.25 24.11
CA ASP A 347 17.86 -9.93 25.03
C ASP A 347 17.28 -8.54 24.75
N ILE A 348 16.09 -8.49 24.16
CA ILE A 348 15.41 -7.23 23.80
C ILE A 348 14.57 -6.72 24.97
N THR A 349 15.09 -5.74 25.72
CA THR A 349 14.33 -4.93 26.70
C THR A 349 13.74 -3.68 26.02
N PRO A 350 12.78 -2.96 26.64
CA PRO A 350 12.30 -1.69 26.12
C PRO A 350 13.42 -0.65 25.96
N ASP A 351 14.36 -0.63 26.91
CA ASP A 351 15.46 0.35 27.04
C ASP A 351 16.49 0.29 25.89
N VAL A 352 16.46 -0.77 25.08
CA VAL A 352 17.21 -0.86 23.81
C VAL A 352 16.81 0.28 22.86
N PHE A 353 15.55 0.73 22.92
CA PHE A 353 15.00 1.74 22.03
C PHE A 353 14.84 3.07 22.76
N ASN A 354 15.25 4.16 22.10
CA ASN A 354 14.99 5.53 22.54
C ASN A 354 15.15 6.51 21.37
N TYR A 355 14.74 7.76 21.57
CA TYR A 355 14.78 8.83 20.57
C TYR A 355 16.14 9.03 19.85
N THR A 356 17.28 8.60 20.42
CA THR A 356 18.61 8.74 19.78
C THR A 356 18.96 7.64 18.78
N ASN A 357 18.20 6.52 18.77
CA ASN A 357 18.42 5.40 17.86
C ASN A 357 17.17 5.00 17.06
N SER A 358 15.98 5.32 17.56
CA SER A 358 14.69 4.96 16.98
C SER A 358 13.83 6.21 16.87
N PHE A 359 13.20 6.40 15.72
CA PHE A 359 12.31 7.55 15.51
C PHE A 359 10.83 7.13 15.50
N TYR A 360 10.55 5.97 14.90
CA TYR A 360 9.27 5.31 14.96
C TYR A 360 9.28 4.13 15.95
N ALA A 361 8.09 3.79 16.43
CA ALA A 361 7.76 2.47 16.91
C ALA A 361 6.48 2.00 16.22
N SER A 362 6.58 0.94 15.41
CA SER A 362 5.49 0.43 14.57
C SER A 362 5.05 -0.98 14.94
N THR A 363 3.77 -1.30 14.67
CA THR A 363 3.26 -2.69 14.65
C THR A 363 1.98 -2.83 13.83
N SER A 364 1.58 -4.08 13.57
CA SER A 364 0.30 -4.41 12.94
C SER A 364 -0.86 -4.20 13.91
N PHE A 365 -1.75 -3.26 13.62
CA PHE A 365 -3.01 -3.13 14.36
C PHE A 365 -3.83 -4.43 14.27
N LYS A 366 -3.90 -5.01 13.07
CA LYS A 366 -4.67 -6.23 12.80
C LYS A 366 -4.21 -7.42 13.61
N ASP A 367 -2.90 -7.60 13.78
CA ASP A 367 -2.34 -8.81 14.39
C ASP A 367 -2.04 -8.64 15.90
N THR A 368 -2.03 -7.40 16.42
CA THR A 368 -1.83 -7.10 17.85
C THR A 368 -3.11 -6.68 18.59
N ILE A 369 -3.92 -5.80 18.00
CA ILE A 369 -5.21 -5.34 18.55
C ILE A 369 -6.36 -6.24 18.07
N GLY A 370 -6.30 -6.72 16.83
CA GLY A 370 -7.34 -7.55 16.25
C GLY A 370 -8.50 -6.75 15.63
N PHE A 371 -9.35 -7.45 14.87
CA PHE A 371 -10.47 -6.80 14.17
C PHE A 371 -11.65 -6.48 15.12
N PRO A 372 -12.12 -5.23 15.21
CA PRO A 372 -13.23 -4.82 16.08
C PRO A 372 -14.58 -5.42 15.65
N ARG A 373 -15.31 -6.03 16.60
CA ARG A 373 -16.55 -6.78 16.32
C ARG A 373 -17.71 -6.38 17.25
N PRO A 374 -18.84 -5.86 16.72
CA PRO A 374 -19.05 -5.24 15.41
C PRO A 374 -18.85 -3.72 15.51
N PHE A 375 -17.80 -3.20 14.86
CA PHE A 375 -17.50 -1.76 14.77
C PHE A 375 -17.15 -1.02 16.08
N HIS A 376 -16.95 -1.73 17.19
CA HIS A 376 -16.37 -1.17 18.42
C HIS A 376 -15.09 -1.91 18.83
N LEU A 377 -14.18 -1.21 19.49
CA LEU A 377 -13.07 -1.82 20.22
C LEU A 377 -13.55 -2.27 21.62
N THR A 378 -13.03 -3.38 22.13
CA THR A 378 -13.28 -3.81 23.51
C THR A 378 -12.39 -3.05 24.49
N ALA A 379 -12.71 -3.08 25.80
CA ALA A 379 -11.85 -2.50 26.83
C ALA A 379 -10.41 -3.03 26.73
N GLN A 380 -10.22 -4.34 26.60
CA GLN A 380 -8.90 -4.96 26.42
C GLN A 380 -8.17 -4.44 25.16
N GLN A 381 -8.86 -4.17 24.06
CA GLN A 381 -8.25 -3.58 22.87
C GLN A 381 -7.81 -2.13 23.10
N MET A 382 -8.63 -1.34 23.80
CA MET A 382 -8.27 0.03 24.22
C MET A 382 -7.07 0.04 25.17
N ASP A 383 -7.04 -0.88 26.14
CA ASP A 383 -5.96 -0.99 27.11
C ASP A 383 -4.63 -1.42 26.45
N SER A 384 -4.68 -2.31 25.45
CA SER A 384 -3.51 -2.62 24.61
C SER A 384 -3.00 -1.41 23.82
N ILE A 385 -3.88 -0.66 23.14
CA ILE A 385 -3.53 0.57 22.39
C ILE A 385 -2.84 1.56 23.33
N ARG A 386 -3.41 1.80 24.52
CA ARG A 386 -2.87 2.70 25.54
C ARG A 386 -1.51 2.24 26.05
N ALA A 387 -1.34 0.96 26.35
CA ALA A 387 -0.08 0.41 26.82
C ALA A 387 1.03 0.49 25.76
N GLN A 388 0.69 0.29 24.48
CA GLN A 388 1.62 0.46 23.36
C GLN A 388 2.02 1.94 23.18
N ILE A 389 1.06 2.86 23.16
CA ILE A 389 1.33 4.30 22.99
C ILE A 389 2.14 4.85 24.17
N GLN A 390 1.71 4.60 25.41
CA GLN A 390 2.42 5.04 26.61
C GLN A 390 3.82 4.42 26.71
N GLY A 391 4.00 3.18 26.25
CA GLY A 391 5.31 2.55 26.12
C GLY A 391 6.24 3.37 25.22
N ALA A 392 5.86 3.58 23.96
CA ALA A 392 6.63 4.38 23.01
C ALA A 392 6.96 5.79 23.51
N HIS A 393 5.97 6.49 24.07
CA HIS A 393 6.15 7.86 24.57
C HIS A 393 7.11 7.96 25.75
N ARG A 394 7.21 6.94 26.62
CA ARG A 394 8.25 6.90 27.68
C ARG A 394 9.67 6.80 27.11
N HIS A 395 9.84 6.17 25.94
CA HIS A 395 11.12 6.06 25.24
C HIS A 395 11.38 7.23 24.27
N GLY A 396 10.43 8.16 24.12
CA GLY A 396 10.54 9.33 23.25
C GLY A 396 10.41 9.01 21.75
N VAL A 397 9.79 7.88 21.40
CA VAL A 397 9.65 7.43 20.00
C VAL A 397 8.20 7.52 19.52
N ARG A 398 7.99 7.84 18.24
CA ARG A 398 6.67 8.15 17.67
C ARG A 398 5.91 6.89 17.27
N VAL A 399 4.63 6.80 17.64
CA VAL A 399 3.78 5.63 17.38
C VAL A 399 3.23 5.63 15.96
N ARG A 400 3.27 4.47 15.29
CA ARG A 400 2.59 4.22 14.01
C ARG A 400 1.93 2.84 14.01
N TYR A 401 0.69 2.74 13.53
CA TYR A 401 -0.01 1.45 13.38
C TYR A 401 -0.28 1.15 11.91
N TRP A 402 0.27 0.06 11.38
CA TRP A 402 -0.03 -0.41 10.01
C TRP A 402 -1.11 -1.50 10.02
N GLY A 403 -1.62 -1.88 8.84
CA GLY A 403 -2.66 -2.90 8.72
C GLY A 403 -4.03 -2.46 9.26
N LEU A 404 -4.32 -1.16 9.26
CA LEU A 404 -5.60 -0.58 9.66
C LEU A 404 -6.75 -1.01 8.73
N PRO A 405 -8.01 -1.07 9.21
CA PRO A 405 -9.14 -1.43 8.36
C PRO A 405 -9.43 -0.31 7.34
N SER A 406 -9.22 -0.57 6.05
CA SER A 406 -9.46 0.39 4.97
C SER A 406 -10.95 0.52 4.58
N TRP A 407 -11.76 -0.51 4.83
CA TRP A 407 -13.21 -0.56 4.56
C TRP A 407 -13.97 -1.35 5.64
N PRO A 408 -15.21 -0.98 6.03
CA PRO A 408 -15.97 0.22 5.63
C PRO A 408 -15.29 1.54 6.02
N ARG A 409 -15.61 2.64 5.32
CA ARG A 409 -15.01 3.97 5.58
C ARG A 409 -15.36 4.49 6.97
N GLU A 410 -16.55 4.15 7.44
CA GLU A 410 -17.09 4.48 8.76
C GLU A 410 -16.28 3.78 9.87
N LEU A 411 -15.86 2.53 9.63
CA LEU A 411 -14.97 1.79 10.53
C LEU A 411 -13.58 2.41 10.55
N ARG A 412 -13.00 2.65 9.38
CA ARG A 412 -11.69 3.30 9.22
C ARG A 412 -11.64 4.62 9.98
N ASN A 413 -12.59 5.50 9.70
CA ASN A 413 -12.68 6.83 10.33
C ASN A 413 -13.04 6.76 11.83
N HIS A 414 -13.64 5.67 12.33
CA HIS A 414 -13.75 5.43 13.77
C HIS A 414 -12.39 5.05 14.38
N ILE A 415 -11.66 4.11 13.79
CA ILE A 415 -10.35 3.68 14.29
C ILE A 415 -9.32 4.81 14.21
N TRP A 416 -9.30 5.61 13.14
CA TRP A 416 -8.45 6.80 13.04
C TRP A 416 -8.73 7.82 14.16
N ARG A 417 -10.01 8.15 14.42
CA ARG A 417 -10.38 9.02 15.55
C ARG A 417 -9.93 8.47 16.90
N VAL A 418 -10.12 7.17 17.13
CA VAL A 418 -9.70 6.53 18.39
C VAL A 418 -8.17 6.60 18.54
N LEU A 419 -7.41 6.20 17.53
CA LEU A 419 -5.95 6.22 17.60
C LEU A 419 -5.40 7.63 17.83
N VAL A 420 -5.98 8.66 17.20
CA VAL A 420 -5.56 10.06 17.38
C VAL A 420 -5.98 10.61 18.75
N HIS A 421 -7.17 10.27 19.24
CA HIS A 421 -7.60 10.61 20.60
C HIS A 421 -6.74 9.95 21.69
N GLU A 422 -6.32 8.70 21.48
CA GLU A 422 -5.44 7.97 22.40
C GLU A 422 -3.95 8.33 22.24
N GLY A 423 -3.59 9.21 21.30
CA GLY A 423 -2.24 9.79 21.18
C GLY A 423 -1.30 9.14 20.16
N VAL A 424 -1.80 8.55 19.06
CA VAL A 424 -0.92 8.13 17.95
C VAL A 424 -0.26 9.35 17.29
N ASP A 425 1.06 9.31 17.10
CA ASP A 425 1.81 10.39 16.44
C ASP A 425 1.56 10.43 14.92
N ILE A 426 1.41 9.26 14.30
CA ILE A 426 1.33 9.10 12.84
C ILE A 426 0.23 8.09 12.45
N LEU A 427 -0.73 8.54 11.64
CA LEU A 427 -1.68 7.66 10.95
C LEU A 427 -1.05 7.07 9.68
N ASN A 428 -0.97 5.75 9.61
CA ASN A 428 -0.58 5.03 8.40
C ASN A 428 -1.77 4.97 7.41
N VAL A 429 -1.66 5.58 6.23
CA VAL A 429 -2.82 5.79 5.33
C VAL A 429 -2.65 5.23 3.92
N ASP A 430 -3.60 4.40 3.52
CA ASP A 430 -3.80 4.00 2.11
C ASP A 430 -4.63 5.04 1.33
N ASP A 431 -5.50 5.80 2.01
CA ASP A 431 -6.41 6.79 1.42
C ASP A 431 -6.00 8.22 1.78
N LEU A 432 -5.25 8.87 0.87
CA LEU A 432 -4.80 10.25 1.01
C LEU A 432 -5.97 11.27 0.99
N GLN A 433 -7.03 11.02 0.20
CA GLN A 433 -8.21 11.88 0.17
C GLN A 433 -9.05 11.77 1.46
N GLY A 434 -8.99 10.62 2.13
CA GLY A 434 -9.52 10.42 3.47
C GLY A 434 -8.68 11.11 4.55
N ALA A 435 -7.36 11.11 4.40
CA ALA A 435 -6.44 11.73 5.36
C ALA A 435 -6.57 13.26 5.37
N THR A 436 -6.57 13.90 4.20
CA THR A 436 -6.62 15.37 4.05
C THR A 436 -7.85 16.04 4.65
N LYS A 437 -8.99 15.35 4.66
CA LYS A 437 -10.27 15.89 5.17
C LYS A 437 -10.30 16.11 6.68
N LYS A 438 -9.29 15.63 7.43
CA LYS A 438 -9.19 15.75 8.90
C LYS A 438 -10.45 15.28 9.67
N GLU A 439 -11.27 14.41 9.07
CA GLU A 439 -12.44 13.74 9.69
C GLU A 439 -12.06 12.88 10.94
N TRP A 440 -10.77 12.82 11.26
CA TRP A 440 -10.14 12.08 12.33
C TRP A 440 -9.54 12.93 13.46
N THR A 441 -9.37 14.24 13.29
CA THR A 441 -8.90 15.11 14.37
C THR A 441 -10.04 15.40 15.35
N PRO A 442 -9.81 15.39 16.68
CA PRO A 442 -10.79 15.86 17.66
C PRO A 442 -11.24 17.29 17.33
N ASN A 443 -12.54 17.54 17.33
CA ASN A 443 -13.07 18.89 17.23
C ASN A 443 -12.71 19.66 18.49
N VAL A 444 -12.63 21.00 18.42
CA VAL A 444 -12.52 21.83 19.63
C VAL A 444 -13.64 21.51 20.62
N GLY A 445 -14.83 21.14 20.14
CA GLY A 445 -15.98 20.73 20.97
C GLY A 445 -15.86 19.37 21.68
N ASP A 446 -14.89 18.51 21.31
CA ASP A 446 -14.75 17.16 21.89
C ASP A 446 -13.92 17.15 23.20
N TRP A 447 -13.51 18.32 23.70
CA TRP A 447 -12.65 18.51 24.89
C TRP A 447 -13.38 19.06 26.14
N TRP A 448 -14.72 19.13 26.15
CA TRP A 448 -15.52 19.74 27.23
C TRP A 448 -16.63 18.81 27.76
#